data_AF-A0A931Z1R5-F1
#
_entry.id   AF-A0A931Z1R5-F1
#
_cell.length_a   1.000
_cell.length_b   1.000
_cell.length_c   1.000
_cell.angle_alpha   90.00
_cell.angle_beta   90.00
_cell.angle_gamma   90.00
#
_symmetry.space_group_name_H-M   'P 1'
#
loop_
_entity.id
_entity.type
_entity.pdbx_description
1 polymer ?
#
loop_
_entity_poly.entity_id
_entity_poly.type
_entity_poly.pdbx_seq_one_letter_code
_entity_poly.pdbx_strand_id
1 'polypeptide(L)'
;MNYDKEPELPDSPPVSAQPRRLMGLLAVVVFVAAGLWLYWQLAVAPVAPAGPEDDGRKQMAAEISFLEGRLEILAANLARLGPDAPPDDQRKLIEEAVARQERLRRLRPVPLTQDDVRLAEWQVRLGNNHAREWNRQSQELETAGTALRGRDQPAAIEKLKEALRLQREVNRGLADQSFKNHGREARLEQEAGQLEAEPLQAEGRRLLEQAREGVAAGRWTEALELYGRARDIQLRLNREYARTRFSDLVAVDRIEAEMAALSAGEAHDQLEKLVAQATAAAATQKPGEADKLLAAAVARQQLINEQFPKSRFVSMERLEQLEADRQTLSAGAMLGEVRVLDRSAAGHLRRRELFQAQQLIGQALEKLEYTIAQRPKARGVDEELRQRLSYLNLP
;
A
#
# COMPACT_ATOMS: atom_id res chain seq x y z
N MET A 1 66.66 33.81 -24.83
CA MET A 1 67.34 32.94 -25.82
C MET A 1 66.33 32.71 -26.94
N ASN A 2 66.18 33.59 -27.92
CA ASN A 2 67.15 34.21 -28.84
C ASN A 2 67.87 33.18 -29.73
N TYR A 3 67.46 33.13 -30.99
CA TYR A 3 68.21 32.92 -32.26
C TYR A 3 67.12 32.97 -33.36
N ASP A 4 66.82 34.05 -34.09
CA ASP A 4 67.64 35.12 -34.65
C ASP A 4 68.91 34.60 -35.33
N LYS A 5 68.81 34.42 -36.66
CA LYS A 5 69.89 34.63 -37.64
C LYS A 5 69.35 34.60 -39.09
N GLU A 6 68.99 35.78 -39.61
CA GLU A 6 69.59 36.29 -40.87
C GLU A 6 71.07 36.63 -40.59
N PRO A 7 71.97 37.04 -41.53
CA PRO A 7 71.83 37.38 -42.96
C PRO A 7 73.01 36.78 -43.80
N GLU A 8 73.14 37.15 -45.08
CA GLU A 8 74.39 37.71 -45.67
C GLU A 8 74.31 37.83 -47.20
N LEU A 9 74.26 39.10 -47.66
CA LEU A 9 74.79 39.54 -48.94
C LEU A 9 76.33 39.49 -48.89
N PRO A 10 77.00 39.37 -50.04
CA PRO A 10 78.01 40.39 -50.33
C PRO A 10 78.03 40.87 -51.80
N ASP A 11 78.03 42.20 -51.92
CA ASP A 11 78.85 43.08 -52.76
C ASP A 11 79.17 42.74 -54.23
N SER A 12 78.69 43.66 -55.08
CA SER A 12 79.18 44.03 -56.42
C SER A 12 80.63 44.61 -56.33
N PRO A 13 81.41 44.94 -57.41
CA PRO A 13 81.09 45.17 -58.84
C PRO A 13 82.28 44.75 -59.81
N PRO A 14 82.63 45.37 -60.97
CA PRO A 14 81.89 45.83 -62.17
C PRO A 14 82.49 45.34 -63.54
N VAL A 15 81.93 45.85 -64.66
CA VAL A 15 82.59 46.24 -65.95
C VAL A 15 82.53 45.32 -67.19
N SER A 16 81.81 45.84 -68.21
CA SER A 16 82.05 45.75 -69.68
C SER A 16 81.82 44.41 -70.40
N ALA A 17 81.47 44.34 -71.68
CA ALA A 17 80.87 45.26 -72.64
C ALA A 17 80.46 44.39 -73.86
N GLN A 18 79.21 44.53 -74.33
CA GLN A 18 78.81 44.48 -75.75
C GLN A 18 79.17 43.23 -76.62
N PRO A 19 78.67 43.12 -77.87
CA PRO A 19 77.25 42.94 -78.19
C PRO A 19 77.06 41.82 -79.25
N ARG A 20 75.79 41.65 -79.66
CA ARG A 20 75.28 41.18 -80.98
C ARG A 20 74.31 40.01 -80.79
N ARG A 21 73.01 40.28 -80.76
CA ARG A 21 72.11 40.61 -81.89
C ARG A 21 71.52 39.34 -82.51
N LEU A 22 70.19 39.40 -82.63
CA LEU A 22 69.35 38.72 -83.61
C LEU A 22 69.16 37.21 -83.44
N MET A 23 68.10 36.82 -82.73
CA MET A 23 66.93 36.11 -83.30
C MET A 23 66.12 35.51 -82.14
N GLY A 24 64.86 35.93 -81.95
CA GLY A 24 64.00 35.33 -80.93
C GLY A 24 62.60 35.95 -80.80
N LEU A 25 62.10 36.66 -81.81
CA LEU A 25 60.79 37.31 -81.76
C LEU A 25 59.61 36.37 -82.06
N LEU A 26 59.85 35.07 -82.22
CA LEU A 26 58.82 34.05 -82.48
C LEU A 26 58.49 33.16 -81.27
N ALA A 27 59.33 33.15 -80.23
CA ALA A 27 59.11 32.33 -79.02
C ALA A 27 58.18 33.00 -77.98
N VAL A 28 58.11 34.34 -77.97
CA VAL A 28 57.34 35.10 -76.96
C VAL A 28 55.83 35.03 -77.24
N VAL A 29 55.40 34.99 -78.50
CA VAL A 29 53.96 34.93 -78.85
C VAL A 29 53.35 33.56 -78.53
N VAL A 30 54.10 32.47 -78.71
CA VAL A 30 53.63 31.12 -78.37
C VAL A 30 53.53 30.92 -76.85
N PHE A 31 54.46 31.49 -76.08
CA PHE A 31 54.40 31.42 -74.61
C PHE A 31 53.27 32.28 -74.00
N VAL A 32 52.98 33.45 -74.57
CA VAL A 32 51.86 34.29 -74.12
C VAL A 32 50.51 33.66 -74.50
N ALA A 33 50.39 33.07 -75.70
CA ALA A 33 49.16 32.37 -76.10
C ALA A 33 48.93 31.08 -75.30
N ALA A 34 49.98 30.30 -75.00
CA ALA A 34 49.89 29.12 -74.14
C ALA A 34 49.57 29.49 -72.69
N GLY A 35 50.14 30.60 -72.17
CA GLY A 35 49.82 31.12 -70.84
C GLY A 35 48.38 31.63 -70.72
N LEU A 36 47.87 32.32 -71.75
CA LEU A 36 46.47 32.75 -71.81
C LEU A 36 45.50 31.58 -71.99
N TRP A 37 45.86 30.56 -72.77
CA TRP A 37 45.04 29.36 -72.93
C TRP A 37 45.00 28.52 -71.65
N LEU A 38 46.12 28.38 -70.94
CA LEU A 38 46.17 27.70 -69.64
C LEU A 38 45.45 28.50 -68.54
N TYR A 39 45.56 29.83 -68.55
CA TYR A 39 44.79 30.71 -67.66
C TYR A 39 43.28 30.63 -67.95
N TRP A 40 42.86 30.56 -69.21
CA TRP A 40 41.44 30.40 -69.55
C TRP A 40 40.90 29.00 -69.21
N GLN A 41 41.70 27.94 -69.37
CA GLN A 41 41.37 26.59 -68.93
C GLN A 41 41.29 26.43 -67.39
N LEU A 42 42.10 27.19 -66.64
CA LEU A 42 42.13 27.13 -65.17
C LEU A 42 41.21 28.15 -64.49
N ALA A 43 40.95 29.31 -65.09
CA ALA A 43 40.09 30.37 -64.54
C ALA A 43 38.63 30.28 -65.04
N VAL A 44 38.38 29.58 -66.15
CA VAL A 44 37.04 29.18 -66.60
C VAL A 44 36.92 27.67 -66.44
N ALA A 45 37.06 27.20 -65.20
CA ALA A 45 36.38 25.96 -64.86
C ALA A 45 34.89 26.21 -65.10
N PRO A 46 34.19 25.42 -65.95
CA PRO A 46 32.74 25.51 -66.01
C PRO A 46 32.24 25.29 -64.59
N VAL A 47 31.43 26.22 -64.06
CA VAL A 47 30.61 25.94 -62.89
C VAL A 47 29.91 24.63 -63.21
N ALA A 48 30.32 23.56 -62.52
CA ALA A 48 29.75 22.25 -62.73
C ALA A 48 28.22 22.41 -62.66
N PRO A 49 27.45 21.84 -63.60
CA PRO A 49 26.00 21.83 -63.45
C PRO A 49 25.70 21.29 -62.06
N ALA A 50 24.86 22.00 -61.32
CA ALA A 50 24.31 21.62 -60.03
C ALA A 50 24.26 20.08 -59.93
N GLY A 51 25.14 19.50 -59.11
CA GLY A 51 25.18 18.05 -58.95
C GLY A 51 23.83 17.54 -58.41
N PRO A 52 23.56 16.23 -58.48
CA PRO A 52 22.34 15.64 -57.90
C PRO A 52 22.12 16.01 -56.41
N GLU A 53 23.18 16.41 -55.70
CA GLU A 53 23.11 16.96 -54.33
C GLU A 53 22.47 18.36 -54.24
N ASP A 54 22.64 19.22 -55.25
CA ASP A 54 22.06 20.57 -55.27
C ASP A 54 20.58 20.52 -55.67
N ASP A 55 20.20 19.61 -56.57
CA ASP A 55 18.80 19.34 -56.90
C ASP A 55 18.04 18.72 -55.72
N GLY A 56 18.68 17.79 -54.99
CA GLY A 56 18.11 17.22 -53.76
C GLY A 56 17.90 18.28 -52.65
N ARG A 57 18.85 19.20 -52.47
CA ARG A 57 18.71 20.32 -51.52
C ARG A 57 17.58 21.28 -51.92
N LYS A 58 17.44 21.60 -53.21
CA LYS A 58 16.34 22.43 -53.72
C LYS A 58 14.99 21.76 -53.54
N GLN A 59 14.88 20.46 -53.78
CA GLN A 59 13.66 19.69 -53.56
C GLN A 59 13.27 19.63 -52.07
N MET A 60 14.23 19.37 -51.18
CA MET A 60 13.99 19.40 -49.72
C MET A 60 13.57 20.79 -49.24
N ALA A 61 14.22 21.85 -49.72
CA ALA A 61 13.85 23.22 -49.39
C ALA A 61 12.43 23.57 -49.87
N ALA A 62 12.06 23.15 -51.09
CA ALA A 62 10.71 23.33 -51.61
C ALA A 62 9.66 22.55 -50.79
N GLU A 63 9.98 21.32 -50.36
CA GLU A 63 9.10 20.52 -49.50
C GLU A 63 8.93 21.16 -48.11
N ILE A 64 10.01 21.66 -47.51
CA ILE A 64 9.98 22.40 -46.23
C ILE A 64 9.06 23.61 -46.34
N SER A 65 9.25 24.47 -47.35
CA SER A 65 8.41 25.66 -47.56
C SER A 65 6.94 25.31 -47.83
N PHE A 66 6.68 24.22 -48.57
CA PHE A 66 5.32 23.73 -48.79
C PHE A 66 4.65 23.28 -47.47
N LEU A 67 5.38 22.54 -46.63
CA LEU A 67 4.86 22.08 -45.34
C LEU A 67 4.57 23.25 -44.39
N GLU A 68 5.44 24.25 -44.35
CA GLU A 68 5.23 25.47 -43.55
C GLU A 68 3.97 26.23 -44.00
N GLY A 69 3.82 26.48 -45.30
CA GLY A 69 2.62 27.14 -45.83
C GLY A 69 1.34 26.33 -45.56
N ARG A 70 1.42 24.99 -45.60
CA ARG A 70 0.28 24.13 -45.25
C ARG A 70 -0.08 24.22 -43.77
N LEU A 71 0.90 24.27 -42.86
CA LEU A 71 0.68 24.42 -41.43
C LEU A 71 0.01 25.77 -41.09
N GLU A 72 0.39 26.85 -41.77
CA GLU A 72 -0.26 28.16 -41.64
C GLU A 72 -1.73 28.11 -42.09
N ILE A 73 -2.02 27.45 -43.22
CA ILE A 73 -3.39 27.25 -43.69
C ILE A 73 -4.20 26.44 -42.68
N LEU A 74 -3.63 25.37 -42.11
CA LEU A 74 -4.30 24.56 -41.09
C LEU A 74 -4.60 25.36 -39.82
N ALA A 75 -3.66 26.20 -39.38
CA ALA A 75 -3.87 27.10 -38.25
C ALA A 75 -4.96 28.14 -38.53
N ALA A 76 -4.97 28.75 -39.72
CA ALA A 76 -6.00 29.69 -40.13
C ALA A 76 -7.39 29.03 -40.23
N ASN A 77 -7.46 27.82 -40.77
CA ASN A 77 -8.70 27.05 -40.84
C ASN A 77 -9.23 26.70 -39.46
N LEU A 78 -8.36 26.23 -38.55
CA LEU A 78 -8.74 25.93 -37.18
C LEU A 78 -9.25 27.18 -36.45
N ALA A 79 -8.59 28.33 -36.63
CA ALA A 79 -9.03 29.60 -36.05
C ALA A 79 -10.40 30.05 -36.58
N ARG A 80 -10.69 29.81 -37.87
CA ARG A 80 -11.98 30.13 -38.49
C ARG A 80 -13.13 29.22 -38.03
N LEU A 81 -12.86 27.94 -37.77
CA LEU A 81 -13.87 27.03 -37.22
C LEU A 81 -14.34 27.48 -35.82
N GLY A 82 -13.47 28.15 -35.07
CA GLY A 82 -13.77 28.59 -33.70
C GLY A 82 -13.84 27.44 -32.70
N PRO A 83 -13.99 27.74 -31.40
CA PRO A 83 -13.99 26.74 -30.32
C PRO A 83 -15.24 25.86 -30.31
N ASP A 84 -16.38 26.35 -30.81
CA ASP A 84 -17.69 25.70 -30.75
C ASP A 84 -18.00 24.78 -31.95
N ALA A 85 -17.07 24.70 -32.91
CA ALA A 85 -17.20 23.79 -34.04
C ALA A 85 -17.27 22.31 -33.62
N PRO A 86 -17.85 21.42 -34.45
CA PRO A 86 -17.89 19.99 -34.19
C PRO A 86 -16.51 19.43 -33.81
N PRO A 87 -16.39 18.67 -32.71
CA PRO A 87 -15.09 18.18 -32.22
C PRO A 87 -14.30 17.40 -33.27
N ASP A 88 -14.99 16.62 -34.10
CA ASP A 88 -14.38 15.80 -35.15
C ASP A 88 -13.74 16.64 -36.27
N ASP A 89 -14.31 17.79 -36.61
CA ASP A 89 -13.78 18.66 -37.67
C ASP A 89 -12.53 19.41 -37.18
N GLN A 90 -12.55 19.87 -35.92
CA GLN A 90 -11.35 20.40 -35.28
C GLN A 90 -10.26 19.33 -35.15
N ARG A 91 -10.61 18.10 -34.76
CA ARG A 91 -9.67 17.00 -34.56
C ARG A 91 -8.91 16.68 -35.84
N LYS A 92 -9.61 16.51 -36.97
CA LYS A 92 -8.98 16.19 -38.27
C LYS A 92 -7.92 17.22 -38.67
N LEU A 93 -8.20 18.50 -38.48
CA LEU A 93 -7.26 19.57 -38.80
C LEU A 93 -6.02 19.56 -37.88
N ILE A 94 -6.22 19.29 -36.59
CA ILE A 94 -5.12 19.22 -35.63
C ILE A 94 -4.26 17.97 -35.87
N GLU A 95 -4.87 16.81 -36.15
CA GLU A 95 -4.16 15.58 -36.52
C GLU A 95 -3.32 15.77 -37.79
N GLU A 96 -3.89 16.43 -38.82
CA GLU A 96 -3.14 16.77 -40.03
C GLU A 96 -1.96 17.69 -39.68
N ALA A 97 -2.16 18.70 -38.82
CA ALA A 97 -1.10 19.61 -38.41
C ALA A 97 0.02 18.89 -37.64
N VAL A 98 -0.30 17.98 -36.70
CA VAL A 98 0.69 17.16 -35.98
C VAL A 98 1.51 16.32 -36.96
N ALA A 99 0.85 15.58 -37.86
CA ALA A 99 1.53 14.72 -38.83
C ALA A 99 2.46 15.50 -39.76
N ARG A 100 2.05 16.71 -40.18
CA ARG A 100 2.84 17.59 -41.04
C ARG A 100 4.02 18.22 -40.28
N GLN A 101 3.81 18.63 -39.04
CA GLN A 101 4.88 19.17 -38.18
C GLN A 101 5.92 18.09 -37.86
N GLU A 102 5.51 16.84 -37.62
CA GLU A 102 6.45 15.73 -37.47
C GLU A 102 7.27 15.47 -38.73
N ARG A 103 6.63 15.52 -39.91
CA ARG A 103 7.34 15.38 -41.19
C ARG A 103 8.34 16.51 -41.39
N LEU A 104 7.94 17.76 -41.12
CA LEU A 104 8.81 18.93 -41.18
C LEU A 104 10.05 18.75 -40.28
N ARG A 105 9.86 18.31 -39.04
CA ARG A 105 10.95 18.04 -38.10
C ARG A 105 11.92 16.99 -38.62
N ARG A 106 11.42 15.91 -39.25
CA ARG A 106 12.26 14.82 -39.80
C ARG A 106 13.05 15.23 -41.04
N LEU A 107 12.52 16.16 -41.84
CA LEU A 107 13.17 16.64 -43.07
C LEU A 107 14.28 17.66 -42.80
N ARG A 108 14.27 18.31 -41.63
CA ARG A 108 15.27 19.32 -41.28
C ARG A 108 16.56 18.66 -40.80
N PRO A 109 17.71 18.90 -41.45
CA PRO A 109 18.98 18.29 -41.09
C PRO A 109 19.56 18.84 -39.78
N VAL A 110 19.16 20.07 -39.38
CA VAL A 110 19.50 20.68 -38.10
C VAL A 110 18.21 20.82 -37.30
N PRO A 111 18.08 20.18 -36.13
CA PRO A 111 16.93 20.35 -35.25
C PRO A 111 16.76 21.82 -34.87
N LEU A 112 15.60 22.39 -35.17
CA LEU A 112 15.22 23.72 -34.73
C LEU A 112 14.31 23.62 -33.51
N THR A 113 14.69 24.27 -32.42
CA THR A 113 13.90 24.28 -31.17
C THR A 113 12.46 24.75 -31.37
N GLN A 114 12.23 25.65 -32.33
CA GLN A 114 10.90 26.13 -32.68
C GLN A 114 9.98 25.04 -33.24
N ASP A 115 10.52 24.04 -33.94
CA ASP A 115 9.70 22.95 -34.48
C ASP A 115 9.19 22.00 -33.40
N ASP A 116 10.01 21.77 -32.38
CA ASP A 116 9.62 20.97 -31.22
C ASP A 116 8.59 21.71 -30.36
N VAL A 117 8.73 23.04 -30.19
CA VAL A 117 7.73 23.87 -29.51
C VAL A 117 6.39 23.84 -30.27
N ARG A 118 6.40 24.07 -31.59
CA ARG A 118 5.17 24.01 -32.41
C ARG A 118 4.54 22.63 -32.39
N LEU A 119 5.34 21.56 -32.44
CA LEU A 119 4.83 20.20 -32.33
C LEU A 119 4.16 19.95 -30.98
N ALA A 120 4.80 20.38 -29.88
CA ALA A 120 4.23 20.28 -28.55
C ALA A 120 2.91 21.07 -28.44
N GLU A 121 2.84 22.28 -29.01
CA GLU A 121 1.60 23.06 -29.05
C GLU A 121 0.48 22.34 -29.81
N TRP A 122 0.77 21.76 -30.97
CA TRP A 122 -0.21 20.98 -31.74
C TRP A 122 -0.67 19.73 -30.99
N GLN A 123 0.25 19.04 -30.31
CA GLN A 123 -0.07 17.86 -29.50
C GLN A 123 -0.92 18.22 -28.27
N VAL A 124 -0.65 19.35 -27.60
CA VAL A 124 -1.49 19.86 -26.51
C VAL A 124 -2.88 20.23 -27.02
N ARG A 125 -2.99 20.90 -28.18
CA ARG A 125 -4.29 21.21 -28.82
C ARG A 125 -5.09 19.94 -29.12
N LEU A 126 -4.42 18.89 -29.62
CA LEU A 126 -5.04 17.59 -29.86
C LEU A 126 -5.52 16.95 -28.56
N GLY A 127 -4.65 16.95 -27.53
CA GLY A 127 -4.98 16.49 -26.19
C GLY A 127 -6.17 17.22 -25.59
N ASN A 128 -6.25 18.54 -25.73
CA ASN A 128 -7.38 19.36 -25.28
C ASN A 128 -8.68 19.00 -26.01
N ASN A 129 -8.63 18.76 -27.32
CA ASN A 129 -9.80 18.34 -28.09
C ASN A 129 -10.33 16.98 -27.61
N HIS A 130 -9.43 15.99 -27.46
CA HIS A 130 -9.80 14.69 -26.88
C HIS A 130 -10.35 14.82 -25.46
N ALA A 131 -9.72 15.65 -24.64
CA ALA A 131 -10.12 15.82 -23.24
C ALA A 131 -11.52 16.42 -23.09
N ARG A 132 -11.91 17.38 -23.94
CA ARG A 132 -13.29 17.91 -23.96
C ARG A 132 -14.30 16.79 -24.20
N GLU A 133 -14.06 16.00 -25.24
CA GLU A 133 -14.98 14.93 -25.64
C GLU A 133 -15.06 13.82 -24.59
N TRP A 134 -13.91 13.35 -24.09
CA TRP A 134 -13.88 12.33 -23.04
C TRP A 134 -14.46 12.82 -21.72
N ASN A 135 -14.25 14.08 -21.35
CA ASN A 135 -14.90 14.65 -20.16
C ASN A 135 -16.42 14.70 -20.32
N ARG A 136 -16.94 15.10 -21.49
CA ARG A 136 -18.38 15.09 -21.80
C ARG A 136 -18.95 13.68 -21.71
N GLN A 137 -18.36 12.72 -22.41
CA GLN A 137 -18.79 11.31 -22.38
C GLN A 137 -18.72 10.73 -20.96
N SER A 138 -17.64 11.02 -20.23
CA SER A 138 -17.47 10.57 -18.84
C SER A 138 -18.58 11.12 -17.92
N GLN A 139 -19.01 12.37 -18.10
CA GLN A 139 -20.12 12.96 -17.33
C GLN A 139 -21.47 12.33 -17.68
N GLU A 140 -21.72 12.06 -18.96
CA GLU A 140 -22.93 11.36 -19.41
C GLU A 140 -23.01 9.95 -18.84
N LEU A 141 -21.89 9.22 -18.85
CA LEU A 141 -21.79 7.89 -18.25
C LEU A 141 -21.96 7.93 -16.73
N GLU A 142 -21.39 8.92 -16.04
CA GLU A 142 -21.59 9.09 -14.59
C GLU A 142 -23.06 9.36 -14.26
N THR A 143 -23.73 10.21 -15.02
CA THR A 143 -25.16 10.51 -14.87
C THR A 143 -26.02 9.28 -15.14
N ALA A 144 -25.70 8.52 -16.19
CA ALA A 144 -26.38 7.27 -16.49
C ALA A 144 -26.16 6.21 -15.39
N GLY A 145 -24.93 6.07 -14.90
CA GLY A 145 -24.57 5.12 -13.84
C GLY A 145 -25.26 5.45 -12.52
N THR A 146 -25.31 6.72 -12.13
CA THR A 146 -26.02 7.16 -10.91
C THR A 146 -27.53 6.91 -11.00
N ALA A 147 -28.15 7.13 -12.16
CA ALA A 147 -29.57 6.82 -12.38
C ALA A 147 -29.90 5.32 -12.26
N LEU A 148 -28.92 4.44 -12.47
CA LEU A 148 -29.08 2.99 -12.42
C LEU A 148 -28.84 2.38 -11.02
N ARG A 149 -28.29 3.13 -10.06
CA ARG A 149 -27.82 2.63 -8.73
C ARG A 149 -28.84 1.89 -7.85
N GLY A 150 -30.12 1.93 -8.17
CA GLY A 150 -31.16 1.15 -7.46
C GLY A 150 -32.05 0.30 -8.37
N ARG A 151 -31.75 0.24 -9.67
CA ARG A 151 -32.55 -0.47 -10.68
C ARG A 151 -31.76 -1.61 -11.31
N ASP A 152 -30.51 -1.32 -11.68
CA ASP A 152 -29.60 -2.26 -12.33
C ASP A 152 -28.17 -1.91 -11.90
N GLN A 153 -27.76 -2.48 -10.77
CA GLN A 153 -26.46 -2.24 -10.17
C GLN A 153 -25.29 -2.71 -11.06
N PRO A 154 -25.34 -3.89 -11.72
CA PRO A 154 -24.32 -4.26 -12.70
C PRO A 154 -24.15 -3.22 -13.81
N ALA A 155 -25.25 -2.74 -14.41
CA ALA A 155 -25.17 -1.70 -15.43
C ALA A 155 -24.64 -0.38 -14.87
N ALA A 156 -25.00 -0.02 -13.62
CA ALA A 156 -24.47 1.17 -12.96
C ALA A 156 -22.94 1.10 -12.79
N ILE A 157 -22.41 -0.04 -12.35
CA ILE A 157 -20.97 -0.28 -12.18
C ILE A 157 -20.24 -0.12 -13.52
N GLU A 158 -20.74 -0.75 -14.58
CA GLU A 158 -20.12 -0.67 -15.92
C GLU A 158 -20.03 0.77 -16.42
N LYS A 159 -21.11 1.56 -16.25
CA LYS A 159 -21.12 2.98 -16.63
C LYS A 159 -20.11 3.81 -15.83
N LEU A 160 -20.02 3.59 -14.53
CA LEU A 160 -19.08 4.32 -13.66
C LEU A 160 -17.62 3.94 -13.94
N LYS A 161 -17.34 2.66 -14.24
CA LYS A 161 -16.00 2.21 -14.64
C LYS A 161 -15.57 2.82 -15.97
N GLU A 162 -16.46 2.89 -16.95
CA GLU A 162 -16.14 3.52 -18.22
C GLU A 162 -15.95 5.03 -18.06
N ALA A 163 -16.75 5.69 -17.22
CA ALA A 163 -16.54 7.10 -16.85
C ALA A 163 -15.16 7.32 -16.20
N LEU A 164 -14.75 6.43 -15.28
CA LEU A 164 -13.44 6.45 -14.63
C LEU A 164 -12.30 6.22 -15.63
N ARG A 165 -12.46 5.28 -16.56
CA ARG A 165 -11.47 4.99 -17.61
C ARG A 165 -11.21 6.24 -18.45
N LEU A 166 -12.28 6.89 -18.93
CA LEU A 166 -12.17 8.14 -19.70
C LEU A 166 -11.50 9.26 -18.89
N GLN A 167 -11.88 9.45 -17.62
CA GLN A 167 -11.25 10.46 -16.77
C GLN A 167 -9.76 10.19 -16.56
N ARG A 168 -9.34 8.92 -16.46
CA ARG A 168 -7.93 8.52 -16.37
C ARG A 168 -7.16 8.86 -17.63
N GLU A 169 -7.74 8.61 -18.80
CA GLU A 169 -7.13 8.98 -20.08
C GLU A 169 -6.91 10.50 -20.18
N VAL A 170 -7.90 11.30 -19.75
CA VAL A 170 -7.76 12.76 -19.69
C VAL A 170 -6.65 13.18 -18.73
N ASN A 171 -6.62 12.62 -17.53
CA ASN A 171 -5.65 12.97 -16.50
C ASN A 171 -4.20 12.61 -16.90
N ARG A 172 -4.01 11.47 -17.59
CA ARG A 172 -2.70 11.00 -18.05
C ARG A 172 -2.25 11.64 -19.36
N GLY A 173 -3.18 12.09 -20.19
CA GLY A 173 -2.90 12.65 -21.51
C GLY A 173 -2.18 14.01 -21.50
N LEU A 174 -1.91 14.50 -22.71
CA LEU A 174 -1.23 15.78 -22.98
C LEU A 174 -2.12 17.02 -22.87
N ALA A 175 -3.36 16.86 -22.39
CA ALA A 175 -4.28 17.98 -22.21
C ALA A 175 -3.78 18.96 -21.14
N ASP A 176 -4.22 20.21 -21.23
CA ASP A 176 -3.97 21.24 -20.23
C ASP A 176 -4.56 20.85 -18.87
N GLN A 177 -3.96 21.40 -17.81
CA GLN A 177 -4.38 21.13 -16.42
C GLN A 177 -5.84 21.48 -16.15
N SER A 178 -6.42 22.45 -16.88
CA SER A 178 -7.83 22.84 -16.76
C SER A 178 -8.82 21.71 -17.12
N PHE A 179 -8.39 20.73 -17.93
CA PHE A 179 -9.21 19.58 -18.28
C PHE A 179 -9.03 18.40 -17.31
N LYS A 180 -7.95 18.40 -16.52
CA LYS A 180 -7.61 17.32 -15.60
C LYS A 180 -8.34 17.47 -14.28
N ASN A 181 -8.85 16.37 -13.75
CA ASN A 181 -9.53 16.34 -12.47
C ASN A 181 -9.24 15.04 -11.72
N HIS A 182 -8.19 15.06 -10.91
CA HIS A 182 -7.78 13.92 -10.08
C HIS A 182 -8.75 13.67 -8.90
N GLY A 183 -9.41 14.72 -8.40
CA GLY A 183 -10.43 14.57 -7.35
C GLY A 183 -11.66 13.81 -7.83
N ARG A 184 -12.14 14.13 -9.05
CA ARG A 184 -13.23 13.40 -9.70
C ARG A 184 -12.83 11.96 -10.00
N GLU A 185 -11.60 11.71 -10.45
CA GLU A 185 -11.09 10.36 -10.66
C GLU A 185 -11.17 9.52 -9.37
N ALA A 186 -10.66 10.05 -8.25
CA ALA A 186 -10.70 9.36 -6.96
C ALA A 186 -12.14 9.09 -6.49
N ARG A 187 -13.05 10.05 -6.68
CA ARG A 187 -14.48 9.87 -6.37
C ARG A 187 -15.10 8.76 -7.20
N LEU A 188 -14.92 8.76 -8.52
CA LEU A 188 -15.45 7.74 -9.42
C LEU A 188 -14.93 6.34 -9.07
N GLU A 189 -13.64 6.22 -8.74
CA GLU A 189 -13.04 4.97 -8.27
C GLU A 189 -13.67 4.49 -6.96
N GLN A 190 -13.82 5.38 -5.99
CA GLN A 190 -14.45 5.04 -4.71
C GLN A 190 -15.91 4.61 -4.89
N GLU A 191 -16.66 5.32 -5.72
CA GLU A 191 -18.07 5.06 -5.98
C GLU A 191 -18.29 3.74 -6.72
N ALA A 192 -17.52 3.46 -7.78
CA ALA A 192 -17.58 2.18 -8.47
C ALA A 192 -17.20 1.03 -7.52
N GLY A 193 -16.10 1.18 -6.78
CA GLY A 193 -15.67 0.18 -5.81
C GLY A 193 -16.68 -0.08 -4.69
N GLN A 194 -17.41 0.94 -4.24
CA GLN A 194 -18.48 0.75 -3.25
C GLN A 194 -19.62 -0.12 -3.80
N LEU A 195 -20.10 0.17 -5.01
CA LEU A 195 -21.17 -0.62 -5.62
C LEU A 195 -20.73 -2.07 -5.89
N GLU A 196 -19.47 -2.30 -6.23
CA GLU A 196 -18.95 -3.66 -6.41
C GLU A 196 -18.84 -4.43 -5.10
N ALA A 197 -18.47 -3.74 -4.01
CA ALA A 197 -18.29 -4.33 -2.69
C ALA A 197 -19.61 -4.61 -1.96
N GLU A 198 -20.69 -3.88 -2.26
CA GLU A 198 -22.00 -4.03 -1.63
C GLU A 198 -22.57 -5.47 -1.64
N PRO A 199 -22.62 -6.20 -2.76
CA PRO A 199 -23.12 -7.58 -2.77
C PRO A 199 -22.27 -8.52 -1.91
N LEU A 200 -20.94 -8.41 -1.98
CA LEU A 200 -20.03 -9.18 -1.13
C LEU A 200 -20.28 -8.89 0.35
N GLN A 201 -20.47 -7.62 0.67
CA GLN A 201 -20.72 -7.16 2.02
C GLN A 201 -22.07 -7.66 2.56
N ALA A 202 -23.10 -7.66 1.73
CA ALA A 202 -24.42 -8.21 2.07
C ALA A 202 -24.36 -9.73 2.28
N GLU A 203 -23.62 -10.45 1.43
CA GLU A 203 -23.38 -11.90 1.59
C GLU A 203 -22.64 -12.20 2.89
N GLY A 204 -21.56 -11.46 3.20
CA GLY A 204 -20.82 -11.60 4.45
C GLY A 204 -21.71 -11.39 5.68
N ARG A 205 -22.58 -10.37 5.67
CA ARG A 205 -23.56 -10.15 6.75
C ARG A 205 -24.52 -11.31 6.91
N ARG A 206 -25.10 -11.79 5.81
CA ARG A 206 -26.02 -12.93 5.82
C ARG A 206 -25.36 -14.20 6.38
N LEU A 207 -24.11 -14.46 6.00
CA LEU A 207 -23.36 -15.60 6.53
C LEU A 207 -23.14 -15.48 8.05
N LEU A 208 -22.84 -14.29 8.55
CA LEU A 208 -22.69 -14.06 10.00
C LEU A 208 -24.02 -14.25 10.75
N GLU A 209 -25.14 -13.82 10.19
CA GLU A 209 -26.46 -14.05 10.77
C GLU A 209 -26.79 -15.54 10.82
N GLN A 210 -26.61 -16.26 9.70
CA GLN A 210 -26.80 -17.71 9.64
C GLN A 210 -25.87 -18.46 10.60
N ALA A 211 -24.62 -18.01 10.74
CA ALA A 211 -23.68 -18.61 11.68
C ALA A 211 -24.19 -18.49 13.12
N ARG A 212 -24.67 -17.31 13.52
CA ARG A 212 -25.25 -17.08 14.86
C ARG A 212 -26.51 -17.91 15.10
N GLU A 213 -27.36 -18.07 14.09
CA GLU A 213 -28.51 -18.99 14.17
C GLU A 213 -28.07 -20.44 14.32
N GLY A 214 -27.01 -20.85 13.61
CA GLY A 214 -26.39 -22.18 13.74
C GLY A 214 -25.87 -22.43 15.15
N VAL A 215 -25.16 -21.45 15.73
CA VAL A 215 -24.70 -21.45 17.14
C VAL A 215 -25.88 -21.64 18.09
N ALA A 216 -26.93 -20.83 17.96
CA ALA A 216 -28.11 -20.93 18.82
C ALA A 216 -28.84 -22.28 18.70
N ALA A 217 -28.79 -22.91 17.52
CA ALA A 217 -29.36 -24.22 17.25
C ALA A 217 -28.42 -25.40 17.59
N GLY A 218 -27.22 -25.14 18.13
CA GLY A 218 -26.23 -26.18 18.44
C GLY A 218 -25.54 -26.81 17.22
N ARG A 219 -25.65 -26.20 16.04
CA ARG A 219 -25.03 -26.65 14.78
C ARG A 219 -23.62 -26.07 14.64
N TRP A 220 -22.72 -26.48 15.53
CA TRP A 220 -21.40 -25.87 15.71
C TRP A 220 -20.50 -25.93 14.46
N THR A 221 -20.45 -27.09 13.80
CA THR A 221 -19.62 -27.29 12.60
C THR A 221 -20.08 -26.39 11.45
N GLU A 222 -21.39 -26.35 11.19
CA GLU A 222 -21.97 -25.50 10.15
C GLU A 222 -21.75 -24.01 10.47
N ALA A 223 -21.90 -23.61 11.74
CA ALA A 223 -21.62 -22.25 12.17
C ALA A 223 -20.14 -21.85 11.93
N LEU A 224 -19.18 -22.72 12.25
CA LEU A 224 -17.76 -22.48 12.00
C LEU A 224 -17.45 -22.31 10.52
N GLU A 225 -18.06 -23.11 9.65
CA GLU A 225 -17.92 -22.97 8.19
C GLU A 225 -18.50 -21.64 7.68
N LEU A 226 -19.65 -21.22 8.22
CA LEU A 226 -20.27 -19.94 7.88
C LEU A 226 -19.43 -18.73 8.35
N TYR A 227 -18.88 -18.79 9.57
CA TYR A 227 -17.93 -17.77 10.05
C TYR A 227 -16.66 -17.73 9.20
N GLY A 228 -16.12 -18.89 8.81
CA GLY A 228 -14.96 -18.98 7.92
C GLY A 228 -15.21 -18.29 6.57
N ARG A 229 -16.35 -18.57 5.92
CA ARG A 229 -16.74 -17.89 4.68
C ARG A 229 -16.92 -16.39 4.87
N ALA A 230 -17.55 -15.95 5.95
CA ALA A 230 -17.71 -14.52 6.26
C ALA A 230 -16.35 -13.82 6.47
N ARG A 231 -15.40 -14.48 7.14
CA ARG A 231 -14.02 -13.99 7.30
C ARG A 231 -13.35 -13.82 5.94
N ASP A 232 -13.46 -14.80 5.06
CA ASP A 232 -12.82 -14.78 3.74
C ASP A 232 -13.40 -13.65 2.87
N ILE A 233 -14.71 -13.40 2.95
CA ILE A 233 -15.36 -12.23 2.34
C ILE A 233 -14.78 -10.92 2.91
N GLN A 234 -14.64 -10.81 4.23
CA GLN A 234 -14.09 -9.60 4.85
C GLN A 234 -12.62 -9.37 4.46
N LEU A 235 -11.81 -10.43 4.37
CA LEU A 235 -10.44 -10.36 3.86
C LEU A 235 -10.40 -9.88 2.41
N ARG A 236 -11.31 -10.39 1.57
CA ARG A 236 -11.45 -9.93 0.19
C ARG A 236 -11.85 -8.46 0.10
N LEU A 237 -12.83 -8.01 0.89
CA LEU A 237 -13.22 -6.60 0.99
C LEU A 237 -12.04 -5.70 1.38
N ASN A 238 -11.24 -6.13 2.37
CA ASN A 238 -10.07 -5.39 2.83
C ASN A 238 -8.96 -5.32 1.76
N ARG A 239 -8.81 -6.36 0.92
CA ARG A 239 -7.77 -6.43 -0.11
C ARG A 239 -8.15 -5.72 -1.41
N GLU A 240 -9.34 -6.03 -1.94
CA GLU A 240 -9.79 -5.58 -3.27
C GLU A 240 -10.48 -4.21 -3.18
N TYR A 241 -11.08 -3.88 -2.04
CA TYR A 241 -11.93 -2.69 -1.85
C TYR A 241 -11.48 -1.83 -0.66
N ALA A 242 -10.16 -1.73 -0.45
CA ALA A 242 -9.54 -1.03 0.69
C ALA A 242 -9.95 0.45 0.85
N ARG A 243 -10.34 1.12 -0.24
CA ARG A 243 -10.77 2.54 -0.25
C ARG A 243 -12.27 2.73 0.02
N THR A 244 -13.01 1.64 0.22
CA THR A 244 -14.44 1.68 0.50
C THR A 244 -14.71 1.67 2.00
N ARG A 245 -15.94 2.05 2.39
CA ARG A 245 -16.42 1.96 3.78
C ARG A 245 -16.53 0.52 4.33
N PHE A 246 -16.34 -0.48 3.47
CA PHE A 246 -16.52 -1.89 3.82
C PHE A 246 -15.21 -2.58 4.20
N SER A 247 -14.08 -1.90 4.04
CA SER A 247 -12.80 -2.34 4.57
C SER A 247 -12.78 -2.14 6.09
N ASP A 248 -12.81 -3.24 6.85
CA ASP A 248 -12.68 -3.27 8.31
C ASP A 248 -11.67 -4.36 8.69
N LEU A 249 -10.48 -3.93 9.09
CA LEU A 249 -9.40 -4.83 9.54
C LEU A 249 -9.75 -5.49 10.87
N VAL A 250 -10.46 -4.79 11.74
CA VAL A 250 -10.84 -5.28 13.08
C VAL A 250 -11.98 -6.29 12.99
N ALA A 251 -12.83 -6.22 11.96
CA ALA A 251 -13.88 -7.20 11.74
C ALA A 251 -13.33 -8.63 11.56
N VAL A 252 -12.17 -8.79 10.93
CA VAL A 252 -11.51 -10.10 10.77
C VAL A 252 -11.17 -10.69 12.14
N ASP A 253 -10.49 -9.91 12.99
CA ASP A 253 -10.13 -10.35 14.35
C ASP A 253 -11.38 -10.69 15.20
N ARG A 254 -12.45 -9.90 15.07
CA ARG A 254 -13.73 -10.20 15.74
C ARG A 254 -14.31 -11.54 15.27
N ILE A 255 -14.30 -11.82 13.96
CA ILE A 255 -14.80 -13.09 13.42
C ILE A 255 -13.93 -14.26 13.91
N GLU A 256 -12.60 -14.09 13.90
CA GLU A 256 -11.67 -15.12 14.38
C GLU A 256 -11.80 -15.39 15.89
N ALA A 257 -12.04 -14.35 16.69
CA ALA A 257 -12.31 -14.51 18.11
C ALA A 257 -13.60 -15.30 18.37
N GLU A 258 -14.65 -15.07 17.57
CA GLU A 258 -15.89 -15.87 17.65
C GLU A 258 -15.65 -17.33 17.23
N MET A 259 -14.90 -17.57 16.15
CA MET A 259 -14.53 -18.93 15.74
C MET A 259 -13.73 -19.66 16.83
N ALA A 260 -12.78 -18.96 17.47
CA ALA A 260 -12.00 -19.51 18.57
C ALA A 260 -12.88 -19.78 19.81
N ALA A 261 -13.82 -18.89 20.13
CA ALA A 261 -14.76 -19.09 21.22
C ALA A 261 -15.66 -20.31 20.99
N LEU A 262 -16.16 -20.50 19.77
CA LEU A 262 -16.95 -21.68 19.42
C LEU A 262 -16.13 -22.96 19.51
N SER A 263 -14.88 -22.93 19.03
CA SER A 263 -13.97 -24.07 19.11
C SER A 263 -13.62 -24.43 20.55
N ALA A 264 -13.53 -23.42 21.43
CA ALA A 264 -13.30 -23.59 22.86
C ALA A 264 -14.58 -23.96 23.66
N GLY A 265 -15.77 -23.94 23.03
CA GLY A 265 -17.05 -24.08 23.73
C GLY A 265 -17.17 -25.37 24.53
N GLU A 266 -16.86 -26.52 23.92
CA GLU A 266 -16.88 -27.81 24.64
C GLU A 266 -15.88 -27.82 25.82
N ALA A 267 -14.72 -27.20 25.63
CA ALA A 267 -13.72 -27.11 26.69
C ALA A 267 -14.19 -26.26 27.86
N HIS A 268 -14.84 -25.14 27.56
CA HIS A 268 -15.44 -24.26 28.55
C HIS A 268 -16.63 -24.92 29.28
N ASP A 269 -17.51 -25.62 28.57
CA ASP A 269 -18.63 -26.35 29.19
C ASP A 269 -18.15 -27.44 30.15
N GLN A 270 -17.10 -28.18 29.77
CA GLN A 270 -16.49 -29.19 30.65
C GLN A 270 -15.83 -28.54 31.88
N LEU A 271 -15.16 -27.40 31.70
CA LEU A 271 -14.59 -26.63 32.80
C LEU A 271 -15.68 -26.25 33.82
N GLU A 272 -16.77 -25.64 33.37
CA GLU A 272 -17.84 -25.19 34.27
C GLU A 272 -18.54 -26.37 34.97
N LYS A 273 -18.70 -27.51 34.28
CA LYS A 273 -19.17 -28.76 34.93
C LYS A 273 -18.22 -29.24 36.03
N LEU A 274 -16.91 -29.24 35.79
CA LEU A 274 -15.92 -29.65 36.80
C LEU A 274 -15.93 -28.72 38.01
N VAL A 275 -16.04 -27.41 37.78
CA VAL A 275 -16.15 -26.42 38.86
C VAL A 275 -17.42 -26.66 39.70
N ALA A 276 -18.57 -26.83 39.05
CA ALA A 276 -19.83 -27.11 39.75
C ALA A 276 -19.77 -28.42 40.57
N GLN A 277 -19.20 -29.48 40.00
CA GLN A 277 -18.99 -30.75 40.70
C GLN A 277 -18.05 -30.59 41.89
N ALA A 278 -16.96 -29.81 41.75
CA ALA A 278 -16.03 -29.54 42.85
C ALA A 278 -16.71 -28.82 44.00
N THR A 279 -17.55 -27.81 43.69
CA THR A 279 -18.33 -27.09 44.71
C THR A 279 -19.28 -28.03 45.45
N ALA A 280 -19.96 -28.95 44.75
CA ALA A 280 -20.83 -29.94 45.36
C ALA A 280 -20.07 -30.97 46.24
N ALA A 281 -18.90 -31.43 45.78
CA ALA A 281 -18.03 -32.33 46.54
C ALA A 281 -17.49 -31.65 47.82
N ALA A 282 -17.12 -30.37 47.73
CA ALA A 282 -16.69 -29.60 48.89
C ALA A 282 -17.82 -29.44 49.93
N ALA A 283 -19.05 -29.15 49.47
CA ALA A 283 -20.22 -29.01 50.35
C ALA A 283 -20.59 -30.32 51.08
N THR A 284 -20.33 -31.47 50.46
CA THR A 284 -20.60 -32.80 51.04
C THR A 284 -19.43 -33.36 51.86
N GLN A 285 -18.48 -32.51 52.26
CA GLN A 285 -17.30 -32.85 53.07
C GLN A 285 -16.40 -33.92 52.42
N LYS A 286 -16.27 -33.90 51.08
CA LYS A 286 -15.34 -34.74 50.32
C LYS A 286 -14.19 -33.91 49.73
N PRO A 287 -13.26 -33.40 50.55
CA PRO A 287 -12.23 -32.46 50.10
C PRO A 287 -11.26 -33.07 49.08
N GLY A 288 -10.95 -34.37 49.18
CA GLY A 288 -10.07 -35.02 48.21
C GLY A 288 -10.69 -35.20 46.82
N GLU A 289 -12.02 -35.32 46.73
CA GLU A 289 -12.74 -35.37 45.46
C GLU A 289 -12.82 -33.98 44.83
N ALA A 290 -13.14 -32.96 45.64
CA ALA A 290 -13.17 -31.57 45.20
C ALA A 290 -11.80 -31.06 44.71
N ASP A 291 -10.69 -31.45 45.35
CA ASP A 291 -9.33 -31.08 44.89
C ASP A 291 -9.02 -31.66 43.50
N LYS A 292 -9.37 -32.93 43.26
CA LYS A 292 -9.18 -33.58 41.95
C LYS A 292 -9.98 -32.88 40.85
N LEU A 293 -11.24 -32.51 41.14
CA LEU A 293 -12.10 -31.82 40.20
C LEU A 293 -11.59 -30.40 39.88
N LEU A 294 -11.11 -29.66 40.90
CA LEU A 294 -10.47 -28.36 40.69
C LEU A 294 -9.15 -28.48 39.91
N ALA A 295 -8.34 -29.52 40.16
CA ALA A 295 -7.14 -29.77 39.39
C ALA A 295 -7.46 -30.04 37.90
N ALA A 296 -8.52 -30.80 37.62
CA ALA A 296 -9.00 -31.01 36.26
C ALA A 296 -9.54 -29.71 35.62
N ALA A 297 -10.23 -28.87 36.41
CA ALA A 297 -10.68 -27.55 35.96
C ALA A 297 -9.50 -26.62 35.60
N VAL A 298 -8.47 -26.57 36.44
CA VAL A 298 -7.21 -25.82 36.16
C VAL A 298 -6.59 -26.28 34.83
N ALA A 299 -6.43 -27.59 34.64
CA ALA A 299 -5.89 -28.15 33.40
C ALA A 299 -6.76 -27.79 32.18
N ARG A 300 -8.09 -27.77 32.34
CA ARG A 300 -9.00 -27.38 31.26
C ARG A 300 -8.91 -25.89 30.93
N GLN A 301 -8.78 -25.01 31.91
CA GLN A 301 -8.56 -23.57 31.67
C GLN A 301 -7.20 -23.31 31.01
N GLN A 302 -6.14 -24.04 31.38
CA GLN A 302 -4.83 -23.97 30.72
C GLN A 302 -4.95 -24.38 29.25
N LEU A 303 -5.63 -25.49 28.97
CA LEU A 303 -5.89 -25.94 27.60
C LEU A 303 -6.63 -24.87 26.78
N ILE A 304 -7.62 -24.20 27.36
CA ILE A 304 -8.33 -23.10 26.70
C ILE A 304 -7.37 -21.96 26.36
N ASN A 305 -6.54 -21.55 27.32
CA ASN A 305 -5.57 -20.46 27.15
C ASN A 305 -4.53 -20.79 26.07
N GLU A 306 -4.10 -22.04 25.96
CA GLU A 306 -3.06 -22.49 25.02
C GLU A 306 -3.61 -22.78 23.62
N GLN A 307 -4.70 -23.54 23.51
CA GLN A 307 -5.22 -24.01 22.22
C GLN A 307 -6.13 -22.99 21.53
N PHE A 308 -6.74 -22.08 22.29
CA PHE A 308 -7.70 -21.11 21.77
C PHE A 308 -7.38 -19.69 22.24
N PRO A 309 -6.17 -19.15 21.95
CA PRO A 309 -5.70 -17.88 22.52
C PRO A 309 -6.52 -16.65 22.12
N LYS A 310 -7.30 -16.72 21.04
CA LYS A 310 -8.23 -15.66 20.60
C LYS A 310 -9.64 -15.80 21.19
N SER A 311 -9.91 -16.86 21.95
CA SER A 311 -11.22 -17.09 22.55
C SER A 311 -11.50 -16.11 23.68
N ARG A 312 -12.77 -15.72 23.84
CA ARG A 312 -13.24 -14.95 25.00
C ARG A 312 -13.09 -15.69 26.34
N PHE A 313 -12.90 -17.01 26.30
CA PHE A 313 -12.76 -17.86 27.49
C PHE A 313 -11.32 -17.93 28.02
N VAL A 314 -10.37 -17.28 27.34
CA VAL A 314 -9.00 -17.15 27.83
C VAL A 314 -9.00 -16.27 29.07
N SER A 315 -8.50 -16.77 30.19
CA SER A 315 -8.42 -16.01 31.42
C SER A 315 -7.32 -16.54 32.34
N MET A 316 -6.34 -15.68 32.62
CA MET A 316 -5.33 -15.93 33.66
C MET A 316 -5.91 -15.70 35.05
N GLU A 317 -6.79 -14.72 35.21
CA GLU A 317 -7.48 -14.45 36.47
C GLU A 317 -8.32 -15.65 36.92
N ARG A 318 -9.07 -16.28 36.00
CA ARG A 318 -9.85 -17.49 36.30
C ARG A 318 -8.96 -18.66 36.67
N LEU A 319 -7.82 -18.81 35.98
CA LEU A 319 -6.83 -19.83 36.31
C LEU A 319 -6.27 -19.64 37.73
N GLU A 320 -5.88 -18.42 38.08
CA GLU A 320 -5.41 -18.07 39.42
C GLU A 320 -6.49 -18.27 40.49
N GLN A 321 -7.74 -17.93 40.17
CA GLN A 321 -8.90 -18.16 41.04
C GLN A 321 -9.07 -19.64 41.35
N LEU A 322 -9.05 -20.50 40.32
CA LEU A 322 -9.19 -21.95 40.48
C LEU A 322 -8.04 -22.55 41.29
N GLU A 323 -6.80 -22.07 41.06
CA GLU A 323 -5.64 -22.46 41.86
C GLU A 323 -5.76 -22.01 43.32
N ALA A 324 -6.22 -20.79 43.57
CA ALA A 324 -6.45 -20.27 44.92
C ALA A 324 -7.54 -21.08 45.63
N ASP A 325 -8.65 -21.41 44.97
CA ASP A 325 -9.72 -22.22 45.53
C ASP A 325 -9.24 -23.63 45.87
N ARG A 326 -8.43 -24.24 44.98
CA ARG A 326 -7.81 -25.54 45.23
C ARG A 326 -6.84 -25.51 46.42
N GLN A 327 -5.98 -24.50 46.49
CA GLN A 327 -5.06 -24.34 47.62
C GLN A 327 -5.80 -24.11 48.93
N THR A 328 -6.87 -23.29 48.91
CA THR A 328 -7.76 -23.05 50.06
C THR A 328 -8.38 -24.34 50.56
N LEU A 329 -8.94 -25.14 49.65
CA LEU A 329 -9.54 -26.42 49.97
C LEU A 329 -8.52 -27.38 50.61
N SER A 330 -7.31 -27.46 50.03
CA SER A 330 -6.25 -28.33 50.55
C SER A 330 -5.69 -27.87 51.91
N ALA A 331 -5.70 -26.55 52.18
CA ALA A 331 -5.26 -25.96 53.44
C ALA A 331 -6.30 -26.11 54.55
N GLY A 332 -7.58 -26.31 54.21
CA GLY A 332 -8.70 -26.29 55.16
C GLY A 332 -8.54 -27.25 56.35
N ALA A 333 -8.03 -28.46 56.14
CA ALA A 333 -7.80 -29.43 57.22
C ALA A 333 -6.72 -28.95 58.20
N MET A 334 -5.57 -28.50 57.67
CA MET A 334 -4.46 -27.98 58.49
C MET A 334 -4.87 -26.70 59.24
N LEU A 335 -5.58 -25.79 58.57
CA LEU A 335 -6.10 -24.58 59.21
C LEU A 335 -7.15 -24.90 60.28
N GLY A 336 -7.94 -25.97 60.07
CA GLY A 336 -8.84 -26.52 61.09
C GLY A 336 -8.09 -26.97 62.35
N GLU A 337 -6.99 -27.71 62.18
CA GLU A 337 -6.12 -28.13 63.30
C GLU A 337 -5.51 -26.92 64.04
N VAL A 338 -4.99 -25.93 63.31
CA VAL A 338 -4.45 -24.70 63.91
C VAL A 338 -5.50 -24.00 64.78
N ARG A 339 -6.75 -23.89 64.31
CA ARG A 339 -7.87 -23.31 65.09
C ARG A 339 -8.25 -24.16 66.31
N VAL A 340 -8.05 -25.47 66.27
CA VAL A 340 -8.25 -26.33 67.45
C VAL A 340 -7.15 -26.09 68.48
N LEU A 341 -5.89 -26.02 68.05
CA LEU A 341 -4.75 -25.74 68.92
C LEU A 341 -4.87 -24.36 69.58
N ASP A 342 -5.25 -23.34 68.81
CA ASP A 342 -5.47 -21.98 69.30
C ASP A 342 -6.59 -21.92 70.37
N ARG A 343 -7.73 -22.59 70.12
CA ARG A 343 -8.82 -22.67 71.13
C ARG A 343 -8.37 -23.40 72.40
N SER A 344 -7.58 -24.47 72.27
CA SER A 344 -7.03 -25.20 73.41
C SER A 344 -6.05 -24.35 74.20
N ALA A 345 -5.15 -23.62 73.53
CA ALA A 345 -4.22 -22.68 74.14
C ALA A 345 -4.96 -21.58 74.91
N ALA A 346 -6.01 -21.00 74.33
CA ALA A 346 -6.86 -20.03 75.01
C ALA A 346 -7.51 -20.59 76.29
N GLY A 347 -7.88 -21.88 76.29
CA GLY A 347 -8.36 -22.59 77.48
C GLY A 347 -7.31 -22.69 78.59
N HIS A 348 -6.07 -23.06 78.24
CA HIS A 348 -4.95 -23.12 79.18
C HIS A 348 -4.59 -21.73 79.74
N LEU A 349 -4.59 -20.68 78.91
CA LEU A 349 -4.37 -19.30 79.36
C LEU A 349 -5.40 -18.85 80.40
N ARG A 350 -6.70 -19.18 80.21
CA ARG A 350 -7.75 -18.87 81.19
C ARG A 350 -7.53 -19.57 82.54
N ARG A 351 -6.98 -20.78 82.53
CA ARG A 351 -6.62 -21.54 83.74
C ARG A 351 -5.24 -21.17 84.30
N ARG A 352 -4.53 -20.22 83.69
CA ARG A 352 -3.15 -19.81 84.04
C ARG A 352 -2.12 -20.94 83.89
N GLU A 353 -2.39 -21.91 83.03
CA GLU A 353 -1.50 -23.02 82.65
C GLU A 353 -0.54 -22.54 81.55
N LEU A 354 0.39 -21.64 81.91
CA LEU A 354 1.20 -20.88 80.96
C LEU A 354 2.11 -21.76 80.09
N PHE A 355 2.75 -22.77 80.68
CA PHE A 355 3.65 -23.66 79.96
C PHE A 355 2.90 -24.48 78.89
N GLN A 356 1.74 -25.03 79.24
CA GLN A 356 0.90 -25.79 78.31
C GLN A 356 0.34 -24.89 77.21
N ALA A 357 -0.08 -23.66 77.54
CA ALA A 357 -0.50 -22.69 76.55
C ALA A 357 0.63 -22.37 75.54
N GLN A 358 1.83 -22.12 76.04
CA GLN A 358 2.99 -21.76 75.21
C GLN A 358 3.39 -22.89 74.25
N GLN A 359 3.36 -24.15 74.70
CA GLN A 359 3.60 -25.31 73.83
C GLN A 359 2.58 -25.39 72.68
N LEU A 360 1.29 -25.21 72.97
CA LEU A 360 0.24 -25.27 71.95
C LEU A 360 0.29 -24.09 70.97
N ILE A 361 0.65 -22.89 71.45
CA ILE A 361 0.86 -21.71 70.60
C ILE A 361 2.02 -21.93 69.63
N GLY A 362 3.16 -22.44 70.10
CA GLY A 362 4.30 -22.76 69.26
C GLY A 362 3.96 -23.79 68.17
N GLN A 363 3.25 -24.86 68.53
CA GLN A 363 2.77 -25.87 67.57
C GLN A 363 1.79 -25.30 66.54
N ALA A 364 0.87 -24.43 66.97
CA ALA A 364 -0.10 -23.78 66.09
C ALA A 364 0.61 -22.86 65.08
N LEU A 365 1.60 -22.10 65.54
CA LEU A 365 2.38 -21.19 64.68
C LEU A 365 3.22 -21.97 63.65
N GLU A 366 3.92 -23.02 64.06
CA GLU A 366 4.72 -23.86 63.14
C GLU A 366 3.85 -24.48 62.04
N LYS A 367 2.69 -25.06 62.41
CA LYS A 367 1.73 -25.62 61.45
C LYS A 367 1.16 -24.54 60.51
N LEU A 368 0.88 -23.34 61.03
CA LEU A 368 0.37 -22.23 60.24
C LEU A 368 1.39 -21.77 59.21
N GLU A 369 2.64 -21.53 59.61
CA GLU A 369 3.73 -21.13 58.71
C GLU A 369 4.01 -22.20 57.66
N TYR A 370 4.04 -23.48 58.04
CA TYR A 370 4.17 -24.59 57.10
C TYR A 370 3.03 -24.59 56.06
N THR A 371 1.79 -24.36 56.49
CA THR A 371 0.62 -24.32 55.60
C THR A 371 0.72 -23.15 54.62
N ILE A 372 1.12 -21.97 55.08
CA ILE A 372 1.31 -20.78 54.24
C ILE A 372 2.40 -21.01 53.20
N ALA A 373 3.56 -21.54 53.61
CA ALA A 373 4.67 -21.82 52.70
C ALA A 373 4.28 -22.83 51.61
N GLN A 374 3.49 -23.84 51.96
CA GLN A 374 3.05 -24.87 51.02
C GLN A 374 1.88 -24.42 50.14
N ARG A 375 1.05 -23.47 50.60
CA ARG A 375 -0.19 -23.03 49.94
C ARG A 375 -0.31 -21.50 49.94
N PRO A 376 0.58 -20.79 49.24
CA PRO A 376 0.68 -19.33 49.32
C PRO A 376 -0.55 -18.58 48.79
N LYS A 377 -1.35 -19.19 47.91
CA LYS A 377 -2.58 -18.61 47.35
C LYS A 377 -3.84 -19.00 48.13
N ALA A 378 -3.73 -19.78 49.21
CA ALA A 378 -4.89 -20.18 50.01
C ALA A 378 -5.56 -18.96 50.68
N ARG A 379 -6.88 -18.88 50.56
CA ARG A 379 -7.72 -17.87 51.22
C ARG A 379 -8.07 -18.32 52.63
N GLY A 380 -8.34 -17.37 53.51
CA GLY A 380 -8.70 -17.67 54.89
C GLY A 380 -7.54 -18.13 55.77
N VAL A 381 -6.29 -17.95 55.30
CA VAL A 381 -5.13 -17.78 56.18
C VAL A 381 -5.40 -16.51 56.97
N ASP A 382 -5.74 -16.69 58.23
CA ASP A 382 -6.16 -15.61 59.11
C ASP A 382 -4.91 -14.85 59.56
N GLU A 383 -4.62 -13.73 58.90
CA GLU A 383 -3.46 -12.88 59.23
C GLU A 383 -3.56 -12.38 60.67
N GLU A 384 -4.78 -12.19 61.19
CA GLU A 384 -5.02 -11.87 62.60
C GLU A 384 -4.62 -13.04 63.51
N LEU A 385 -4.98 -14.27 63.14
CA LEU A 385 -4.54 -15.48 63.85
C LEU A 385 -3.01 -15.60 63.84
N ARG A 386 -2.36 -15.33 62.70
CA ARG A 386 -0.91 -15.35 62.56
C ARG A 386 -0.24 -14.33 63.47
N GLN A 387 -0.72 -13.09 63.45
CA GLN A 387 -0.19 -12.01 64.29
C GLN A 387 -0.41 -12.31 65.78
N ARG A 388 -1.60 -12.80 66.14
CA ARG A 388 -1.92 -13.18 67.52
C ARG A 388 -1.02 -14.31 68.03
N LEU A 389 -0.89 -15.40 67.27
CA LEU A 389 -0.03 -16.51 67.64
C LEU A 389 1.44 -16.09 67.73
N SER A 390 1.90 -15.24 66.80
CA SER A 390 3.26 -14.68 66.83
C SER A 390 3.51 -13.84 68.08
N TYR A 391 2.55 -12.98 68.46
CA TYR A 391 2.66 -12.13 69.65
C TYR A 391 2.66 -12.95 70.94
N LEU A 392 1.78 -13.96 71.05
CA LEU A 392 1.68 -14.82 72.22
C LEU A 392 2.83 -15.83 72.37
N ASN A 393 3.64 -16.01 71.32
CA ASN A 393 4.82 -16.87 71.32
C ASN A 393 6.12 -16.14 71.68
N LEU A 394 6.06 -14.82 71.92
CA LEU A 394 7.21 -14.05 72.40
C LEU A 394 7.54 -14.45 73.86
N PRO A 395 8.84 -14.60 74.20
CA PRO A 395 9.29 -15.14 75.49
C PRO A 395 8.98 -14.25 76.70
#